data_AF-A0A837I6L4-F1
#
_entry.id   AF-A0A837I6L4-F1
#
_cell.length_a   1.000
_cell.length_b   1.000
_cell.length_c   1.000
_cell.angle_alpha   90.00
_cell.angle_beta   90.00
_cell.angle_gamma   90.00
#
_symmetry.space_group_name_H-M   'P 1'
#
loop_
_entity.id
_entity.type
_entity.pdbx_description
1 polymer ?
#
loop_
_entity_poly.entity_id
_entity_poly.type
_entity_poly.pdbx_seq_one_letter_code
_entity_poly.pdbx_strand_id
1 'polypeptide(L)' 'MAIKESPFTDKDAQEHYEVLVHKRLIDIIDPSPRTVDSLGNLDLPAGVSIEIKM' A
#
# COMPACT_ATOMS: atom_id res chain seq x y z
N MET A 1 14.66 6.71 2.41
CA MET A 1 15.46 7.27 1.31
C MET A 1 16.00 8.61 1.74
N ALA A 2 17.32 8.84 1.65
CA ALA A 2 17.95 10.10 2.04
C ALA A 2 18.39 10.86 0.79
N ILE A 3 18.07 12.16 0.71
CA ILE A 3 18.34 13.02 -0.45
C ILE A 3 19.07 14.27 0.04
N LYS A 4 20.05 14.76 -0.71
CA LYS A 4 20.73 16.03 -0.38
C LYS A 4 19.79 17.20 -0.66
N GLU A 5 19.72 18.12 0.28
CA GLU A 5 18.89 19.32 0.15
C GLU A 5 19.51 20.33 -0.82
N SER A 6 20.85 20.43 -0.84
CA SER A 6 21.58 21.36 -1.70
C SER A 6 22.17 20.71 -2.95
N PRO A 7 22.11 21.38 -4.12
CA PRO A 7 22.79 20.94 -5.33
C PRO A 7 24.32 21.13 -5.29
N PHE A 8 24.88 21.94 -4.37
CA PHE A 8 26.32 22.19 -4.29
C PHE A 8 26.83 22.45 -2.86
N THR A 9 28.04 21.93 -2.57
CA THR A 9 28.86 22.12 -1.34
C THR A 9 28.30 21.58 -0.02
N ASP A 10 27.01 21.73 0.28
CA ASP A 10 26.46 21.31 1.57
C ASP A 10 26.10 19.81 1.57
N LYS A 11 27.01 18.98 2.09
CA LYS A 11 26.92 17.51 2.05
C LYS A 11 26.22 16.93 3.30
N ASP A 12 26.20 17.69 4.39
CA ASP A 12 25.67 17.25 5.67
C ASP A 12 24.16 17.56 5.79
N ALA A 13 23.66 18.53 5.01
CA ALA A 13 22.23 18.76 4.82
C ALA A 13 21.57 17.63 4.00
N GLN A 14 20.86 16.74 4.69
CA GLN A 14 20.12 15.61 4.09
C GLN A 14 18.69 15.54 4.61
N GLU A 15 17.76 15.34 3.69
CA GLU A 15 16.36 15.05 3.99
C GLU A 15 16.11 13.56 3.95
N HIS A 16 15.39 13.06 4.95
CA HIS A 16 15.03 11.65 5.07
C HIS A 16 13.54 11.47 4.82
N TYR A 17 13.23 10.65 3.83
CA TYR A 17 11.87 10.30 3.45
C TYR A 17 11.62 8.82 3.66
N GLU A 18 10.41 8.47 4.07
CA GLU A 18 9.96 7.09 4.19
C GLU A 18 8.62 6.92 3.46
N VAL A 19 8.44 5.72 2.89
CA VAL A 19 7.16 5.29 2.34
C VAL A 19 6.65 4.18 3.24
N LEU A 20 5.61 4.48 4.02
CA LEU A 20 4.96 3.50 4.89
C LEU A 20 3.86 2.77 4.12
N VAL A 21 3.92 1.44 4.13
CA VAL A 21 2.92 0.58 3.49
C VAL A 21 2.22 -0.25 4.56
N HIS A 22 0.91 -0.08 4.70
CA HIS A 22 0.11 -0.84 5.66
C HIS A 22 -0.54 -2.04 4.97
N LYS A 23 -0.14 -3.25 5.39
CA LYS A 23 -0.72 -4.50 4.90
C LYS A 23 -1.78 -5.00 5.87
N ARG A 24 -2.95 -5.35 5.34
CA ARG A 24 -4.04 -5.99 6.10
C ARG A 24 -4.27 -7.38 5.53
N LEU A 25 -4.45 -8.35 6.41
CA LEU A 25 -4.83 -9.71 6.04
C LEU A 25 -6.26 -9.95 6.52
N ILE A 26 -7.12 -10.41 5.62
CA ILE A 26 -8.49 -10.82 5.93
C ILE A 26 -8.60 -12.26 5.45
N ASP A 27 -8.99 -13.15 6.35
CA ASP A 27 -9.19 -14.57 6.07
C ASP A 27 -10.68 -14.89 6.14
N ILE A 28 -11.18 -15.65 5.16
CA ILE A 28 -12.60 -15.99 5.02
C ILE A 28 -12.70 -17.52 5.04
N ILE A 29 -13.20 -18.05 6.15
CA ILE A 29 -13.19 -19.50 6.45
C ILE A 29 -14.18 -20.29 5.57
N ASP A 30 -15.31 -19.69 5.20
CA ASP A 30 -16.34 -20.32 4.35
C ASP A 30 -16.91 -19.29 3.35
N PRO A 31 -16.25 -19.07 2.20
CA PRO A 31 -16.71 -18.12 1.21
C PRO A 31 -17.88 -18.69 0.40
N SER A 32 -19.07 -18.08 0.53
CA SER A 32 -20.17 -18.35 -0.39
C SER A 32 -19.84 -17.78 -1.80
N PRO A 33 -20.36 -18.38 -2.89
CA PRO A 33 -20.13 -17.86 -4.26
C PRO A 33 -20.54 -16.39 -4.40
N ARG A 34 -21.64 -16.01 -3.75
CA ARG A 34 -22.13 -14.62 -3.73
C ARG A 34 -21.17 -13.67 -3.02
N THR A 35 -20.44 -14.16 -2.02
CA THR A 35 -19.45 -13.36 -1.28
C THR A 35 -18.23 -13.06 -2.16
N VAL A 36 -17.79 -14.01 -2.98
CA VAL A 36 -16.67 -13.82 -3.93
C VAL A 36 -17.03 -12.74 -4.96
N ASP A 37 -18.23 -12.83 -5.55
CA ASP A 37 -18.71 -11.83 -6.52
C ASP A 37 -18.86 -10.43 -5.89
N SER A 38 -19.25 -10.37 -4.63
CA SER A 38 -19.41 -9.10 -3.90
C SER A 38 -18.06 -8.45 -3.57
N LEU A 39 -17.03 -9.25 -3.28
CA LEU A 39 -15.67 -8.76 -3.02
C LEU A 39 -14.98 -8.25 -4.30
N GLY A 40 -15.27 -8.85 -5.46
CA GLY A 40 -14.73 -8.39 -6.74
C GLY A 40 -15.35 -7.08 -7.24
N ASN A 41 -16.59 -6.77 -6.84
CA ASN A 41 -17.31 -5.54 -7.22
C ASN A 41 -17.26 -4.45 -6.14
N LEU A 42 -16.39 -4.58 -5.13
CA LEU A 42 -16.34 -3.62 -4.04
C LEU A 42 -15.69 -2.31 -4.51
N ASP A 43 -16.38 -1.19 -4.30
CA ASP A 43 -15.82 0.14 -4.56
C ASP A 43 -14.75 0.46 -3.52
N LEU A 44 -13.50 0.31 -3.93
CA LEU A 44 -12.34 0.58 -3.10
C LEU A 44 -11.75 1.95 -3.44
N PRO A 45 -11.21 2.68 -2.45
CA PRO A 45 -10.49 3.92 -2.72
C PRO A 45 -9.31 3.67 -3.65
N ALA A 46 -9.04 4.58 -4.58
CA ALA A 46 -8.01 4.45 -5.63
C ALA A 46 -6.55 4.31 -5.12
N GLY A 47 -6.31 4.36 -3.81
CA GLY A 47 -5.00 4.17 -3.18
C GLY A 47 -4.80 2.81 -2.50
N VAL A 48 -5.77 1.89 -2.62
CA VAL A 48 -5.70 0.57 -1.98
C VAL A 48 -5.52 -0.51 -3.06
N SER A 49 -4.46 -1.30 -2.92
CA SER A 49 -4.24 -2.49 -3.73
C SER A 49 -4.77 -3.72 -2.99
N ILE A 50 -5.55 -4.56 -3.67
CA ILE A 50 -6.05 -5.83 -3.14
C ILE A 50 -5.54 -6.98 -4.01
N GLU A 51 -5.14 -8.07 -3.34
CA GLU A 51 -4.80 -9.35 -3.96
C GLU A 51 -5.69 -10.42 -3.33
N ILE A 52 -6.47 -11.12 -4.14
CA ILE A 52 -7.32 -12.24 -3.69
C ILE A 52 -6.60 -13.54 -4.04
N LYS A 53 -6.38 -14.40 -3.04
CA LYS A 53 -5.87 -15.77 -3.22
C LYS A 53 -6.98 -16.74 -2.81
N MET A 54 -7.32 -17.68 -3.71
CA MET A 54 -8.23 -18.80 -3.44
C MET A 54 -7.45 -20.04 -3.02
#